data_AF-A0AAX1QNE5-F1
#
_entry.id   AF-A0AAX1QNE5-F1
#
_cell.length_a   1.000
_cell.length_b   1.000
_cell.length_c   1.000
_cell.angle_alpha   90.00
_cell.angle_beta   90.00
_cell.angle_gamma   90.00
#
_symmetry.space_group_name_H-M   'P 1'
#
loop_
_entity.id
_entity.type
_entity.pdbx_description
1 polymer ?
#
loop_
_entity_poly.entity_id
_entity_poly.type
_entity_poly.pdbx_seq_one_letter_code
_entity_poly.pdbx_strand_id
1 'polypeptide(L)'
;MWLRSEIQEVLRTVSIMSGGSTMDYKNTPEGRAVQSKYADLLSLSRPAPIKSRMTIQNRAKIFSPFAALRGYEDEIASEGKDHLKVQRIELSEEEKAKLSDTLCRLRKGQPISVRYFIGGYYENISGTVEVIDPVASELRISTGTKTSLGKDLSTIIPFGDILTLTEVTPS
;
A
#
# COMPACT_ATOMS: atom_id res chain seq x y z
N MET A 1 -14.43 -3.07 8.62
CA MET A 1 -15.23 -2.20 9.53
C MET A 1 -14.36 -1.17 10.27
N TRP A 2 -13.30 -0.62 9.67
CA TRP A 2 -12.35 0.27 10.37
C TRP A 2 -12.12 1.62 9.67
N LEU A 3 -12.76 1.91 8.53
CA LEU A 3 -12.56 3.17 7.79
C LEU A 3 -13.60 4.26 8.13
N ARG A 4 -14.62 3.93 8.92
CA ARG A 4 -15.69 4.88 9.33
C ARG A 4 -15.35 5.67 10.59
N SER A 5 -14.44 5.18 11.43
CA SER A 5 -14.06 5.87 12.67
C SER A 5 -13.06 7.00 12.43
N GLU A 6 -12.06 6.82 11.57
CA GLU A 6 -11.06 7.86 11.25
C GLU A 6 -11.71 9.13 10.65
N ILE A 7 -12.67 8.94 9.73
CA ILE A 7 -13.35 10.04 9.05
C ILE A 7 -14.29 10.79 10.02
N GLN A 8 -14.88 10.08 10.97
CA GLN A 8 -15.68 10.68 12.04
C GLN A 8 -14.81 11.49 13.00
N GLU A 9 -13.60 11.03 13.31
CA GLU A 9 -12.65 11.71 14.20
C GLU A 9 -12.14 13.01 13.56
N VAL A 10 -11.80 13.00 12.27
CA VAL A 10 -11.36 14.19 11.51
C VAL A 10 -12.49 15.22 11.39
N LEU A 11 -13.73 14.79 11.20
CA LEU A 11 -14.88 15.70 11.20
C LEU A 11 -15.18 16.27 12.59
N ARG A 12 -14.91 15.51 13.67
CA ARG A 12 -15.10 15.97 15.05
C ARG A 12 -14.03 16.99 15.46
N THR A 13 -12.77 16.80 15.07
CA THR A 13 -11.67 17.74 15.35
C THR A 13 -11.79 19.04 14.56
N VAL A 14 -12.20 18.99 13.29
CA VAL A 14 -12.50 20.19 12.49
C VAL A 14 -13.67 20.99 13.10
N SER A 15 -14.65 20.31 13.71
CA SER A 15 -15.78 20.97 14.39
C SER A 15 -15.37 21.66 15.71
N ILE A 16 -14.41 21.09 16.46
CA ILE A 16 -13.93 21.64 17.74
C ILE A 16 -13.04 22.89 17.55
N MET A 17 -12.39 23.06 16.39
CA MET A 17 -11.59 24.26 16.07
C MET A 17 -12.40 25.45 15.54
N SER A 18 -13.70 25.29 15.28
CA SER A 18 -14.58 26.39 14.87
C SER A 18 -15.46 26.83 16.03
N GLY A 19 -14.83 27.49 17.01
CA GLY A 19 -15.51 28.30 18.04
C GLY A 19 -16.18 29.55 17.44
N GLY A 20 -16.99 29.37 16.40
CA GLY A 20 -17.86 30.40 15.85
C GLY A 20 -19.18 30.34 16.57
N SER A 21 -19.43 31.29 17.47
CA SER A 21 -20.78 31.62 17.89
C SER A 21 -21.64 31.74 16.64
N THR A 22 -22.60 30.83 16.45
CA THR A 22 -23.59 30.96 15.38
C THR A 22 -24.46 32.15 15.72
N MET A 23 -24.02 33.36 15.34
CA MET A 23 -24.84 34.54 15.45
C MET A 23 -26.10 34.28 14.63
N ASP A 24 -27.24 34.28 15.32
CA ASP A 24 -28.53 33.94 14.76
C ASP A 24 -29.04 35.13 13.92
N TYR A 25 -28.37 35.37 12.79
CA TYR A 25 -28.50 36.56 11.94
C TYR A 25 -29.93 36.80 11.47
N LYS A 26 -30.76 35.76 11.45
CA LYS A 26 -32.18 35.83 11.09
C LYS A 26 -33.00 36.65 12.09
N ASN A 27 -32.55 36.72 13.34
CA ASN A 27 -33.24 37.39 14.45
C ASN A 27 -32.69 38.79 14.75
N THR A 28 -31.70 39.28 14.01
CA THR A 28 -31.21 40.67 14.16
C THR A 28 -32.12 41.65 13.42
N PRO A 29 -32.13 42.94 13.80
CA PRO A 29 -32.87 43.98 13.08
C PRO A 29 -32.54 44.03 11.57
N GLU A 30 -31.25 43.86 11.23
CA GLU A 30 -30.76 43.86 9.85
C GLU A 30 -31.24 42.63 9.08
N GLY A 31 -31.20 41.45 9.71
CA GLY A 31 -31.71 40.21 9.13
C GLY A 31 -33.21 40.27 8.84
N ARG A 32 -34.01 40.83 9.77
CA ARG A 32 -35.45 41.05 9.56
C ARG A 32 -35.73 42.05 8.45
N ALA A 33 -34.97 43.14 8.37
CA ALA A 33 -35.09 44.12 7.30
C ALA A 33 -34.79 43.51 5.92
N VAL A 34 -33.73 42.70 5.82
CA VAL A 34 -33.37 41.96 4.60
C VAL A 34 -34.45 40.94 4.24
N GLN A 35 -34.96 40.19 5.22
CA GLN A 35 -36.04 39.23 5.00
C GLN A 35 -37.32 39.90 4.51
N SER A 36 -37.69 41.05 5.07
CA SER A 36 -38.85 41.84 4.62
C SER A 36 -38.65 42.41 3.21
N LYS A 37 -37.42 42.79 2.85
CA LYS A 37 -37.10 43.35 1.52
C LYS A 37 -37.27 42.33 0.39
N TYR A 38 -37.01 41.06 0.66
CA TYR A 38 -37.08 39.97 -0.33
C TYR A 38 -38.21 38.96 -0.06
N ALA A 39 -39.19 39.32 0.78
CA ALA A 39 -40.27 38.43 1.22
C ALA A 39 -41.09 37.86 0.04
N ASP A 40 -41.21 38.64 -1.03
CA ASP A 40 -41.85 38.30 -2.30
C ASP A 40 -41.10 37.24 -3.12
N LEU A 41 -39.77 37.12 -2.96
CA LEU A 41 -38.93 36.15 -3.66
C LEU A 41 -38.76 34.83 -2.90
N LEU A 42 -38.83 34.87 -1.56
CA LEU A 42 -38.52 33.71 -0.70
C LEU A 42 -39.51 32.55 -0.87
N SER A 43 -40.77 32.85 -1.17
CA SER A 43 -41.82 31.84 -1.37
C SER A 43 -41.89 31.31 -2.80
N LEU A 44 -41.17 31.91 -3.74
CA LEU A 44 -41.18 31.51 -5.14
C LEU A 44 -40.44 30.18 -5.33
N SER A 45 -40.95 29.36 -6.25
CA SER A 45 -40.24 28.15 -6.66
C SER A 45 -38.94 28.50 -7.36
N ARG A 46 -37.92 27.67 -7.17
CA ARG A 46 -36.62 27.88 -7.80
C ARG A 46 -36.79 27.86 -9.33
N PRO A 47 -36.31 28.88 -10.06
CA PRO A 47 -36.47 28.92 -11.50
C PRO A 47 -35.82 27.70 -12.16
N ALA A 48 -36.43 27.24 -13.25
CA ALA A 48 -35.90 26.14 -14.03
C ALA A 48 -34.48 26.50 -14.50
N PRO A 49 -33.50 25.60 -14.35
CA PRO A 49 -32.13 25.89 -14.73
C PRO A 49 -32.05 25.99 -16.27
N ILE A 50 -31.37 27.04 -16.75
CA ILE A 50 -31.17 27.30 -18.20
C ILE A 50 -30.39 26.17 -18.88
N LYS A 51 -29.57 25.44 -18.11
CA LYS A 51 -28.80 24.28 -18.57
C LYS A 51 -29.04 23.11 -17.63
N SER A 52 -28.90 21.88 -18.16
CA SER A 52 -28.99 20.68 -17.35
C SER A 52 -27.98 20.71 -16.20
N ARG A 53 -28.42 20.28 -15.01
CA ARG A 53 -27.55 20.22 -13.83
C ARG A 53 -26.49 19.14 -14.07
N MET A 54 -25.23 19.47 -13.83
CA MET A 54 -24.13 18.51 -13.87
C MET A 54 -24.39 17.34 -12.90
N THR A 55 -24.15 16.11 -13.35
CA THR A 55 -24.33 14.90 -12.53
C THR A 55 -23.42 14.95 -11.30
N ILE A 56 -23.84 14.28 -10.22
CA ILE A 56 -23.05 14.26 -8.98
C ILE A 56 -21.66 13.64 -9.19
N GLN A 57 -21.54 12.64 -10.08
CA GLN A 57 -20.27 12.03 -10.43
C GLN A 57 -19.33 13.01 -11.14
N ASN A 58 -19.82 13.81 -12.08
CA ASN A 58 -18.99 14.82 -12.75
C ASN A 58 -18.60 15.96 -11.81
N ARG A 59 -19.48 16.32 -10.86
CA ARG A 59 -19.13 17.27 -9.78
C ARG A 59 -18.05 16.69 -8.86
N ALA A 60 -18.09 15.40 -8.53
CA ALA A 60 -17.10 14.77 -7.66
C ALA A 60 -15.68 14.80 -8.23
N LYS A 61 -15.52 14.88 -9.56
CA LYS A 61 -14.22 14.98 -10.23
C LYS A 61 -13.40 16.21 -9.80
N ILE A 62 -14.03 17.28 -9.29
CA ILE A 62 -13.30 18.45 -8.77
C ILE A 62 -12.52 18.13 -7.48
N PHE A 63 -12.91 17.06 -6.79
CA PHE A 63 -12.25 16.55 -5.58
C PHE A 63 -11.42 15.30 -5.85
N SER A 64 -11.32 14.86 -7.11
CA SER A 64 -10.37 13.81 -7.45
C SER A 64 -8.95 14.36 -7.24
N PRO A 65 -8.02 13.55 -6.71
CA PRO A 65 -6.64 13.97 -6.52
C PRO A 65 -6.08 14.51 -7.84
N PHE A 66 -5.38 15.65 -7.76
CA PHE A 66 -4.72 16.23 -8.92
C PHE A 66 -3.53 15.35 -9.30
N ALA A 67 -3.75 14.43 -10.24
CA ALA A 67 -2.68 13.68 -10.88
C ALA A 67 -1.92 14.63 -11.83
N ALA A 68 -1.07 15.49 -11.25
CA ALA A 68 -0.25 16.46 -11.96
C ALA A 68 0.59 15.81 -13.09
N LEU A 69 0.93 14.53 -12.88
CA LEU A 69 1.81 13.74 -13.71
C LEU A 69 1.10 12.43 -14.11
N ARG A 70 0.10 12.52 -14.99
CA ARG A 70 -0.48 11.31 -15.61
C ARG A 70 0.64 10.53 -16.31
N GLY A 71 0.87 9.29 -15.90
CA GLY A 71 1.91 8.41 -16.44
C GLY A 71 3.09 8.13 -15.52
N TYR A 72 3.18 8.81 -14.37
CA TYR A 72 4.21 8.57 -13.34
C TYR A 72 3.70 7.72 -12.17
N GLU A 73 2.51 7.12 -12.30
CA GLU A 73 1.90 6.33 -11.22
C GLU A 73 2.77 5.12 -10.86
N ASP A 74 3.39 4.46 -11.84
CA ASP A 74 4.31 3.34 -11.63
C ASP A 74 5.61 3.80 -10.95
N GLU A 75 6.13 4.97 -11.31
CA GLU A 75 7.36 5.53 -10.73
C GLU A 75 7.13 5.98 -9.27
N ILE A 76 5.99 6.62 -8.98
CA ILE A 76 5.59 6.97 -7.60
C ILE A 76 5.33 5.72 -6.76
N ALA A 77 4.70 4.68 -7.34
CA ALA A 77 4.50 3.41 -6.65
C ALA A 77 5.83 2.69 -6.37
N SER A 78 6.83 2.85 -7.24
CA SER A 78 8.19 2.33 -7.02
C SER A 78 8.92 3.11 -5.92
N GLU A 79 8.81 4.43 -5.89
CA GLU A 79 9.44 5.29 -4.88
C GLU A 79 8.86 5.07 -3.47
N GLY A 80 7.56 4.78 -3.37
CA GLY A 80 6.94 4.37 -2.11
C GLY A 80 7.55 3.11 -1.48
N LYS A 81 8.10 2.19 -2.29
CA LYS A 81 8.83 1.00 -1.80
C LYS A 81 10.23 1.36 -1.29
N ASP A 82 10.86 2.37 -1.86
CA ASP A 82 12.21 2.78 -1.50
C ASP A 82 12.29 3.42 -0.11
N HIS A 83 11.23 4.09 0.34
CA HIS A 83 11.13 4.62 1.70
C HIS A 83 10.94 3.55 2.78
N LEU A 84 10.64 2.29 2.40
CA LEU A 84 10.46 1.16 3.32
C LEU A 84 11.63 0.17 3.25
N LYS A 85 12.78 0.59 2.69
CA LYS A 85 13.98 -0.25 2.68
C LYS A 85 14.42 -0.55 4.12
N VAL A 86 14.46 -1.84 4.44
CA VAL A 86 14.93 -2.36 5.72
C VAL A 86 16.43 -2.56 5.64
N GLN A 87 17.15 -2.22 6.71
CA GLN A 87 18.57 -2.54 6.79
C GLN A 87 18.78 -4.05 6.82
N ARG A 88 19.85 -4.52 6.17
CA ARG A 88 20.21 -5.92 6.20
C ARG A 88 20.57 -6.32 7.63
N ILE A 89 19.87 -7.30 8.17
CA ILE A 89 20.14 -7.91 9.46
C ILE A 89 21.47 -8.65 9.36
N GLU A 90 22.43 -8.28 10.19
CA GLU A 90 23.67 -9.02 10.33
C GLU A 90 23.43 -10.23 11.24
N LEU A 91 23.54 -11.42 10.66
CA LEU A 91 23.48 -12.66 11.42
C LEU A 91 24.72 -12.79 12.32
N SER A 92 24.49 -13.15 13.58
CA SER A 92 25.54 -13.52 14.51
C SER A 92 26.32 -14.74 14.01
N GLU A 93 27.54 -14.93 14.52
CA GLU A 93 28.40 -16.06 14.13
C GLU A 93 27.72 -17.43 14.41
N GLU A 94 26.97 -17.52 15.51
CA GLU A 94 26.19 -18.71 15.84
C GLU A 94 25.06 -18.98 14.84
N GLU A 95 24.34 -17.95 14.40
CA GLU A 95 23.28 -18.09 13.40
C GLU A 95 23.83 -18.44 12.02
N LYS A 96 24.98 -17.87 11.64
CA LYS A 96 25.70 -18.23 10.42
C LYS A 96 26.14 -19.69 10.45
N ALA A 97 26.66 -20.18 11.57
CA ALA A 97 27.03 -21.59 11.72
C ALA A 97 25.80 -22.50 11.59
N LYS A 98 24.68 -22.16 12.24
CA LYS A 98 23.41 -22.90 12.12
C LYS A 98 22.90 -22.93 10.68
N LEU A 99 22.99 -21.81 9.95
CA LEU A 99 22.60 -21.74 8.53
C LEU A 99 23.54 -22.51 7.62
N SER A 100 24.84 -22.49 7.90
CA SER A 100 25.81 -23.29 7.18
C SER A 100 25.53 -24.79 7.38
N ASP A 101 25.24 -25.21 8.61
CA ASP A 101 24.89 -26.59 8.93
C ASP A 101 23.59 -27.02 8.23
N THR A 102 22.57 -26.15 8.19
CA THR A 102 21.33 -26.45 7.46
C THR A 102 21.60 -26.57 5.96
N LEU A 103 22.34 -25.62 5.36
CA LEU A 103 22.72 -25.65 3.94
C LEU A 103 23.51 -26.92 3.58
N CYS A 104 24.43 -27.37 4.45
CA CYS A 104 25.18 -28.62 4.27
C CYS A 104 24.29 -29.87 4.31
N ARG A 105 23.19 -29.84 5.07
CA ARG A 105 22.25 -30.97 5.14
C ARG A 105 21.28 -31.05 3.97
N LEU A 106 21.07 -29.93 3.27
CA LEU A 106 20.11 -29.89 2.17
C LEU A 106 20.51 -30.81 1.02
N ARG A 107 19.49 -31.45 0.46
CA ARG A 107 19.64 -32.34 -0.69
C ARG A 107 18.90 -31.78 -1.90
N LYS A 108 19.45 -32.02 -3.08
CA LYS A 108 18.75 -31.76 -4.34
C LYS A 108 17.40 -32.47 -4.34
N GLY A 109 16.34 -31.77 -4.72
CA GLY A 109 14.97 -32.28 -4.72
C GLY A 109 14.21 -32.06 -3.41
N GLN A 110 14.83 -31.48 -2.38
CA GLN A 110 14.16 -31.20 -1.11
C GLN A 110 13.32 -29.92 -1.19
N PRO A 111 12.06 -29.93 -0.72
CA PRO A 111 11.24 -28.73 -0.63
C PRO A 111 11.67 -27.88 0.57
N ILE A 112 11.97 -26.62 0.31
CA ILE A 112 12.42 -25.66 1.32
C ILE A 112 11.69 -24.33 1.17
N SER A 113 11.66 -23.57 2.26
CA SER A 113 11.27 -22.17 2.28
C SER A 113 12.45 -21.34 2.76
N VAL A 114 12.84 -20.36 1.96
CA VAL A 114 14.00 -19.49 2.21
C VAL A 114 13.53 -18.06 2.34
N ARG A 115 13.97 -17.41 3.41
CA ARG A 115 13.89 -15.95 3.56
C ARG A 115 15.21 -15.35 3.16
N TYR A 116 15.23 -14.45 2.18
CA TYR A 116 16.46 -13.82 1.70
C TYR A 116 16.29 -12.32 1.49
N PHE A 117 17.40 -11.60 1.51
CA PHE A 117 17.45 -10.16 1.32
C PHE A 117 17.63 -9.82 -0.16
N ILE A 118 16.74 -9.00 -0.71
CA ILE A 118 16.82 -8.51 -2.09
C ILE A 118 16.33 -7.08 -2.18
N GLY A 119 17.10 -6.19 -2.82
CA GLY A 119 16.66 -4.82 -3.13
C GLY A 119 16.27 -3.95 -1.93
N GLY A 120 16.70 -4.28 -0.70
CA GLY A 120 16.33 -3.55 0.52
C GLY A 120 15.14 -4.12 1.29
N TYR A 121 14.64 -5.30 0.93
CA TYR A 121 13.57 -5.98 1.65
C TYR A 121 13.84 -7.48 1.80
N TYR A 122 13.10 -8.13 2.70
CA TYR A 122 13.14 -9.58 2.87
C TYR A 122 12.00 -10.23 2.12
N GLU A 123 12.32 -11.20 1.28
CA GLU A 123 11.36 -11.98 0.53
C GLU A 123 11.41 -13.45 0.96
N ASN A 124 10.25 -14.10 1.00
CA ASN A 124 10.14 -15.53 1.27
C ASN A 124 9.84 -16.25 -0.03
N ILE A 125 10.66 -17.22 -0.38
CA ILE A 125 10.44 -18.09 -1.53
C ILE A 125 10.39 -19.54 -1.07
N SER A 126 9.33 -20.25 -1.49
CA SER A 126 9.21 -21.69 -1.32
C SER A 126 9.43 -22.37 -2.65
N GLY A 127 10.10 -23.52 -2.62
CA GLY A 127 10.38 -24.29 -3.83
C GLY A 127 11.28 -25.47 -3.54
N THR A 128 11.75 -26.10 -4.61
CA THR A 128 12.57 -27.30 -4.53
C THR A 128 14.04 -26.94 -4.79
N VAL A 129 14.95 -27.48 -3.99
CA VAL A 129 16.40 -27.28 -4.21
C VAL A 129 16.83 -27.93 -5.52
N GLU A 130 17.37 -27.12 -6.43
CA GLU A 130 17.91 -27.58 -7.71
C GLU A 130 19.43 -27.74 -7.63
N VAL A 131 20.08 -26.60 -7.38
CA VAL A 131 21.51 -26.26 -7.23
C VAL A 131 22.00 -25.98 -5.81
N ILE A 132 23.01 -26.64 -5.25
CA ILE A 132 23.76 -26.06 -4.11
C ILE A 132 25.22 -25.96 -4.54
N ASP A 133 25.73 -24.73 -4.69
CA ASP A 133 27.13 -24.48 -5.05
C ASP A 133 27.89 -23.92 -3.84
N PRO A 134 28.68 -24.74 -3.13
CA PRO A 134 29.46 -24.28 -1.98
C PRO A 134 30.65 -23.39 -2.39
N VAL A 135 31.11 -23.46 -3.64
CA VAL A 135 32.26 -22.67 -4.13
C VAL A 135 31.78 -21.26 -4.49
N ALA A 136 30.69 -21.15 -5.26
CA ALA A 136 30.06 -19.87 -5.56
C ALA A 136 29.30 -19.29 -4.35
N SER A 137 29.03 -20.10 -3.32
CA SER A 137 28.16 -19.75 -2.19
C SER A 137 26.76 -19.36 -2.64
N GLU A 138 26.17 -20.14 -3.56
CA GLU A 138 24.88 -19.89 -4.18
C GLU A 138 23.93 -21.08 -4.02
N LEU A 139 22.67 -20.76 -3.71
CA LEU A 139 21.56 -21.70 -3.65
C LEU A 139 20.63 -21.44 -4.84
N ARG A 140 20.29 -22.49 -5.61
CA ARG A 140 19.29 -22.40 -6.69
C ARG A 140 18.04 -23.17 -6.34
N ILE A 141 16.90 -22.48 -6.38
CA ILE A 141 15.60 -23.03 -6.02
C ILE A 141 14.67 -22.94 -7.23
N SER A 142 13.93 -24.02 -7.53
CA SER A 142 12.86 -24.00 -8.51
C SER A 142 11.51 -23.77 -7.83
N THR A 143 10.80 -22.70 -8.22
CA THR A 143 9.47 -22.36 -7.67
C THR A 143 8.33 -23.09 -8.41
N GLY A 144 8.63 -23.75 -9.52
CA GLY A 144 7.63 -24.44 -10.35
C GLY A 144 6.78 -23.49 -11.20
N THR A 145 7.09 -22.19 -11.19
CA THR A 145 6.49 -21.21 -12.10
C THR A 145 7.09 -21.39 -13.49
N LYS A 146 6.24 -21.78 -14.45
CA LYS A 146 6.64 -21.96 -15.84
C LYS A 146 6.58 -20.62 -16.57
N THR A 147 7.63 -20.27 -17.29
CA THR A 147 7.59 -19.14 -18.22
C THR A 147 6.68 -19.49 -19.41
N SER A 148 6.29 -18.51 -20.23
CA SER A 148 5.53 -18.72 -21.47
C SER A 148 6.22 -19.68 -22.46
N LEU A 149 7.53 -19.94 -22.30
CA LEU A 149 8.32 -20.95 -23.03
C LEU A 149 8.33 -22.35 -22.37
N GLY A 150 7.56 -22.57 -21.30
CA GLY A 150 7.44 -23.87 -20.63
C GLY A 150 8.64 -24.30 -19.78
N LYS A 151 9.61 -23.41 -19.55
CA LYS A 151 10.78 -23.65 -18.71
C LYS A 151 10.47 -23.27 -17.26
N ASP A 152 10.95 -24.06 -16.31
CA ASP A 152 10.83 -23.75 -14.89
C ASP A 152 11.77 -22.59 -14.53
N LEU A 153 11.24 -21.60 -13.80
CA LEU A 153 12.03 -20.49 -13.29
C LEU A 153 12.81 -20.94 -12.05
N SER A 154 14.13 -20.79 -12.12
CA SER A 154 15.03 -20.99 -10.99
C SER A 154 15.49 -19.65 -10.43
N THR A 155 15.39 -19.49 -9.12
CA THR A 155 15.90 -18.31 -8.40
C THR A 155 17.27 -18.63 -7.81
N ILE A 156 18.26 -17.78 -8.09
CA ILE A 156 19.63 -17.90 -7.56
C ILE A 156 19.75 -16.96 -6.36
N ILE A 157 20.18 -17.50 -5.21
CA ILE A 157 20.26 -16.79 -3.93
C ILE A 157 21.67 -16.96 -3.35
N PRO A 158 22.44 -15.88 -3.17
CA PRO A 158 23.72 -15.93 -2.47
C PRO A 158 23.53 -16.32 -0.99
N PHE A 159 24.40 -17.16 -0.44
CA PHE A 159 24.33 -17.57 0.97
C PHE A 159 24.38 -16.37 1.93
N GLY A 160 25.11 -15.32 1.56
CA GLY A 160 25.22 -14.09 2.34
C GLY A 160 23.91 -13.29 2.45
N ASP A 161 22.93 -13.55 1.60
CA ASP A 161 21.63 -12.89 1.61
C ASP A 161 20.55 -13.75 2.27
N ILE A 162 20.83 -15.02 2.59
CA ILE A 162 19.89 -15.92 3.28
C ILE A 162 19.80 -15.51 4.76
N LEU A 163 18.58 -15.22 5.22
CA LEU A 163 18.29 -14.95 6.62
C LEU A 163 17.87 -16.22 7.37
N THR A 164 16.91 -16.96 6.82
CA THR A 164 16.40 -18.18 7.45
C THR A 164 16.05 -19.21 6.40
N LEU A 165 16.29 -20.48 6.74
CA LEU A 165 15.95 -21.62 5.92
C LEU A 165 15.15 -22.62 6.73
N THR A 166 13.98 -23.00 6.22
CA THR A 166 13.08 -23.97 6.84
C THR A 166 12.71 -25.07 5.86
N GLU A 167 12.84 -26.32 6.28
CA GLU A 167 12.36 -27.46 5.51
C GLU A 167 10.83 -27.46 5.50
N VAL A 168 10.23 -27.63 4.33
CA VAL A 168 8.77 -27.72 4.20
C VAL A 168 8.42 -29.20 4.25
N THR A 169 8.05 -29.71 5.42
CA THR A 169 7.55 -31.09 5.53
C THR A 169 6.17 -31.17 4.86
N PRO A 170 5.97 -31.95 3.79
CA PRO A 170 4.63 -32.18 3.26
C PRO A 170 3.84 -33.02 4.28
N SER A 171 2.68 -32.50 4.69
CA SER A 171 1.68 -33.20 5.49
C SER A 171 1.02 -34.35 4.72
#